data_AF-A0A336L7T2-F1
#
_entry.id   AF-A0A336L7T2-F1
#
_cell.length_a   1.000
_cell.length_b   1.000
_cell.length_c   1.000
_cell.angle_alpha   90.00
_cell.angle_beta   90.00
_cell.angle_gamma   90.00
#
_symmetry.space_group_name_H-M   'P 1'
#
loop_
_entity.id
_entity.type
_entity.pdbx_description
1 polymer ?
#
loop_
_entity_poly.entity_id
_entity_poly.type
_entity_poly.pdbx_seq_one_letter_code
_entity_poly.pdbx_strand_id
1 'polypeptide(L)'
;MNIWTLWLLVFHGVRSHRLDAFLKVVDAFGFYYSVKFCYFAISLESHVKSLHLTLAYQFPQSHYNCLKALVEKLETNHAANWELRLYSRDARLATRQVYKVLYPHRSEHPDELELRIGDYIYINPDSIQTTNDGWVDGISWLTGISGYLPENYVERTAESEAWTVHCVMDLSQFDFDESEDDKTVDVDDVDGRDMISQAETASVRDPESLEDKIEENLVKNLDQLDIISNPSKFMEKNSSNLSLNSISSEITLHSKSSPNRSNSRKIYIMRHGERVDFTFGDYIPLCFDSSGNYHQKDLNLPEIFPAKKNGYASWSKDSPLTNIGIYQAKLVGCAFKKDGIKIDTVYCSPAYRCVQTCDALLEGLGIKNQVKIFIEPCLFEWLAWYQDGFPEFFEPEELQELGFNIDLNYKPIYNLTELKSKLDENIEEFYERNFKLPETFIKDQTLGSALLVGHAITLDTCSRKLLGKELRKPSDIAKLMHKIPFCSLIAMESNNESLSWTLTEPPLCQITHMNNQRFDWHVIEP
;
A
#
# COMPACT_ATOMS: atom_id res chain seq x y z
N MET A 1 -10.82 1.50 20.43
CA MET A 1 -9.56 0.76 20.16
C MET A 1 -8.44 1.75 20.41
N ASN A 2 -7.70 1.60 21.52
CA ASN A 2 -6.69 2.57 21.94
C ASN A 2 -5.44 2.43 21.06
N ILE A 3 -5.42 3.14 19.93
CA ILE A 3 -4.23 3.31 19.11
C ILE A 3 -3.42 4.42 19.76
N TRP A 4 -2.31 4.06 20.39
CA TRP A 4 -1.34 5.04 20.85
C TRP A 4 -0.34 5.28 19.72
N THR A 5 -0.32 6.51 19.21
CA THR A 5 0.66 6.97 18.24
C THR A 5 1.99 7.17 18.97
N LEU A 6 3.00 6.37 18.64
CA LEU A 6 4.36 6.62 19.10
C LEU A 6 5.14 7.29 17.98
N TRP A 7 5.63 8.49 18.24
CA TRP A 7 6.58 9.18 17.37
C TRP A 7 7.94 8.48 17.51
N LEU A 8 8.46 7.91 16.44
CA LEU A 8 9.85 7.46 16.42
C LEU A 8 10.61 8.14 15.30
N LEU A 9 11.62 8.90 15.71
CA LEU A 9 12.60 9.45 14.81
C LEU A 9 13.56 8.35 14.38
N VAL A 10 13.67 8.10 13.08
CA VAL A 10 14.71 7.25 12.52
C VAL A 10 15.78 8.16 11.92
N PHE A 11 17.01 7.97 12.37
CA PHE A 11 18.11 8.90 12.18
C PHE A 11 19.25 8.27 11.39
N HIS A 12 19.89 9.03 10.50
CA HIS A 12 21.19 8.72 9.89
C HIS A 12 22.07 10.01 9.84
N GLY A 13 22.76 10.39 10.93
CA GLY A 13 23.87 11.38 10.92
C GLY A 13 23.82 12.53 11.96
N VAL A 14 24.94 12.82 12.66
CA VAL A 14 25.01 13.59 13.93
C VAL A 14 25.25 15.10 13.78
N ARG A 15 24.37 15.86 14.47
CA ARG A 15 24.39 17.27 14.92
C ARG A 15 24.60 18.35 13.85
N SER A 16 23.85 19.44 14.02
CA SER A 16 24.07 20.76 13.44
C SER A 16 23.22 21.75 14.28
N HIS A 17 23.50 23.05 14.20
CA HIS A 17 22.75 24.15 14.81
C HIS A 17 21.23 24.14 14.54
N ARG A 18 20.76 23.22 13.69
CA ARG A 18 19.35 22.94 13.38
C ARG A 18 18.59 22.16 14.45
N LEU A 19 19.19 21.71 15.56
CA LEU A 19 18.47 20.91 16.58
C LEU A 19 17.40 21.72 17.34
N ASP A 20 17.64 23.01 17.64
CA ASP A 20 16.64 23.85 18.31
C ASP A 20 15.48 24.20 17.37
N ALA A 21 15.76 24.47 16.10
CA ALA A 21 14.74 24.60 15.07
C ALA A 21 13.96 23.29 14.86
N PHE A 22 14.65 22.14 14.91
CA PHE A 22 14.07 20.81 14.80
C PHE A 22 13.18 20.44 16.00
N LEU A 23 13.59 20.74 17.24
CA LEU A 23 12.76 20.53 18.43
C LEU A 23 11.49 21.39 18.36
N LYS A 24 11.60 22.64 17.89
CA LYS A 24 10.45 23.52 17.63
C LYS A 24 9.51 22.97 16.55
N VAL A 25 10.04 22.35 15.49
CA VAL A 25 9.24 21.65 14.46
C VAL A 25 8.53 20.43 15.05
N VAL A 26 9.20 19.60 15.85
CA VAL A 26 8.60 18.43 16.50
C VAL A 26 7.48 18.83 17.47
N ASP A 27 7.67 19.89 18.25
CA ASP A 27 6.66 20.43 19.17
C ASP A 27 5.47 21.02 18.42
N ALA A 28 5.69 21.81 17.36
CA ALA A 28 4.63 22.36 16.51
C ALA A 28 3.83 21.27 15.77
N PHE A 29 4.51 20.22 15.31
CA PHE A 29 3.87 19.07 14.65
C PHE A 29 3.08 18.21 15.64
N GLY A 30 3.63 17.99 16.83
CA GLY A 30 2.93 17.34 17.94
C GLY A 30 1.67 18.09 18.33
N PHE A 31 1.74 19.42 18.44
CA PHE A 31 0.60 20.28 18.74
C PHE A 31 -0.45 20.25 17.60
N TYR A 32 -0.05 20.42 16.34
CA TYR A 32 -0.94 20.42 15.18
C TYR A 32 -1.74 19.11 15.05
N TYR A 33 -1.09 17.96 15.21
CA TYR A 33 -1.77 16.67 15.18
C TYR A 33 -2.56 16.39 16.47
N SER A 34 -2.16 16.91 17.63
CA SER A 34 -2.97 16.84 18.86
C SER A 34 -4.34 17.52 18.69
N VAL A 35 -4.36 18.70 18.05
CA VAL A 35 -5.58 19.46 17.79
C VAL A 35 -6.46 18.77 16.74
N LYS A 36 -5.87 18.15 15.72
CA LYS A 36 -6.61 17.40 14.68
C LYS A 36 -7.10 16.02 15.13
N PHE A 37 -6.36 15.32 15.99
CA PHE A 37 -6.78 14.03 16.52
C PHE A 37 -7.80 14.12 17.65
N CYS A 38 -8.04 15.28 18.26
CA CYS A 38 -9.14 15.50 19.24
C CYS A 38 -10.55 15.14 18.73
N TYR A 39 -10.76 14.97 17.42
CA TYR A 39 -12.02 14.46 16.85
C TYR A 39 -12.23 12.95 17.06
N PHE A 40 -11.16 12.20 17.28
CA PHE A 40 -11.19 10.81 17.72
C PHE A 40 -10.79 10.83 19.19
N ALA A 41 -11.44 10.08 20.07
CA ALA A 41 -11.13 10.07 21.50
C ALA A 41 -9.72 9.46 21.78
N ILE A 42 -8.66 10.17 21.41
CA ILE A 42 -7.26 9.79 21.49
C ILE A 42 -6.60 10.75 22.48
N SER A 43 -6.12 10.21 23.59
CA SER A 43 -5.31 10.95 24.57
C SER A 43 -3.91 11.11 24.01
N LEU A 44 -3.43 12.34 23.89
CA LEU A 44 -2.08 12.63 23.39
C LEU A 44 -1.25 13.19 24.55
N GLU A 45 -0.18 12.49 24.91
CA GLU A 45 0.78 12.95 25.92
C GLU A 45 2.02 13.48 25.21
N SER A 46 2.46 14.70 25.57
CA SER A 46 3.69 15.27 25.04
C SER A 46 4.90 14.49 25.54
N HIS A 47 5.83 14.18 24.64
CA HIS A 47 7.02 13.43 25.00
C HIS A 47 8.06 14.34 25.65
N VAL A 48 8.00 14.49 26.98
CA VAL A 48 8.88 15.38 27.78
C VAL A 48 10.28 14.82 28.08
N LYS A 49 10.64 13.64 27.57
CA LYS A 49 11.99 13.06 27.79
C LYS A 49 12.96 13.50 26.69
N SER A 50 14.22 13.73 27.08
CA SER A 50 15.32 13.99 26.17
C SER A 50 15.41 12.91 25.09
N LEU A 51 15.58 13.34 23.84
CA LEU A 51 15.81 12.44 22.71
C LEU A 51 17.22 11.87 22.81
N HIS A 52 17.32 10.55 22.72
CA HIS A 52 18.60 9.85 22.69
C HIS A 52 18.85 9.29 21.30
N LEU A 53 20.10 9.38 20.87
CA LEU A 53 20.53 8.89 19.58
C LEU A 53 21.24 7.53 19.71
N THR A 54 20.77 6.53 18.98
CA THR A 54 21.41 5.21 18.88
C THR A 54 22.15 5.07 17.56
N LEU A 55 23.49 5.02 17.61
CA LEU A 55 24.35 4.92 16.42
C LEU A 55 24.63 3.47 15.98
N ALA A 56 24.48 2.52 16.91
CA ALA A 56 24.60 1.10 16.64
C ALA A 56 23.71 0.33 17.63
N TYR A 57 22.98 -0.68 17.14
CA TYR A 57 22.07 -1.52 17.90
C TYR A 57 22.43 -2.99 17.70
N GLN A 58 22.40 -3.79 18.77
CA GLN A 58 22.65 -5.24 18.75
C GLN A 58 23.93 -5.68 18.00
N PHE A 59 25.10 -5.19 18.43
CA PHE A 59 26.39 -5.60 17.88
C PHE A 59 27.15 -6.54 18.85
N PRO A 60 28.03 -7.43 18.34
CA PRO A 60 28.90 -8.24 19.18
C PRO A 60 29.78 -7.38 20.11
N GLN A 61 29.93 -7.75 21.37
CA GLN A 61 30.70 -6.97 22.35
C GLN A 61 32.15 -6.71 21.90
N SER A 62 32.73 -7.60 21.08
CA SER A 62 34.04 -7.45 20.46
C SER A 62 34.15 -6.21 19.56
N HIS A 63 33.04 -5.77 18.96
CA HIS A 63 32.99 -4.60 18.07
C HIS A 63 32.87 -3.27 18.83
N TYR A 64 32.64 -3.30 20.14
CA TYR A 64 32.40 -2.08 20.94
C TYR A 64 33.52 -1.05 20.79
N ASN A 65 34.78 -1.46 20.96
CA ASN A 65 35.91 -0.53 20.90
C ASN A 65 36.10 0.06 19.49
N CYS A 66 35.82 -0.72 18.44
CA CYS A 66 35.88 -0.26 17.06
C CYS A 66 34.78 0.75 16.76
N LEU A 67 33.53 0.43 17.12
CA LEU A 67 32.39 1.32 16.95
C LEU A 67 32.57 2.62 17.74
N LYS A 68 33.06 2.54 18.98
CA LYS A 68 33.39 3.71 19.80
C LYS A 68 34.40 4.63 19.09
N ALA A 69 35.49 4.06 18.56
CA ALA A 69 36.50 4.83 17.84
C ALA A 69 35.99 5.46 16.53
N LEU A 70 35.00 4.84 15.87
CA LEU A 70 34.33 5.43 14.71
C LEU A 70 33.42 6.59 15.11
N VAL A 71 32.67 6.42 16.21
CA VAL A 71 31.80 7.47 16.76
C VAL A 71 32.61 8.69 17.19
N GLU A 72 33.77 8.49 17.82
CA GLU A 72 34.69 9.58 18.23
C GLU A 72 35.27 10.36 17.03
N LYS A 73 35.25 9.78 15.82
CA LYS A 73 35.72 10.42 14.58
C LYS A 73 34.60 11.05 13.76
N LEU A 74 33.35 10.95 14.19
CA LEU A 74 32.23 11.58 13.48
C LEU A 74 32.33 13.10 13.59
N GLU A 75 32.54 13.76 12.45
CA GLU A 75 32.49 15.21 12.35
C GLU A 75 31.03 15.69 12.40
N THR A 76 30.66 16.41 13.46
CA THR A 76 29.28 16.82 13.75
C THR A 76 28.84 18.11 13.04
N ASN A 77 29.56 18.53 12.00
CA ASN A 77 29.32 19.80 11.30
C ASN A 77 28.97 19.59 9.82
N HIS A 78 28.83 18.35 9.37
CA HIS A 78 28.43 18.04 7.99
C HIS A 78 26.92 18.14 7.82
N ALA A 79 26.51 18.61 6.65
CA ALA A 79 25.10 18.59 6.25
C ALA A 79 24.60 17.14 6.19
N ALA A 80 23.45 16.89 6.80
CA ALA A 80 22.77 15.60 6.78
C ALA A 80 21.34 15.78 6.24
N ASN A 81 20.85 14.77 5.54
CA ASN A 81 19.46 14.72 5.11
C ASN A 81 18.61 14.22 6.29
N TRP A 82 17.55 14.95 6.57
CA TRP A 82 16.68 14.70 7.71
C TRP A 82 15.36 14.14 7.21
N GLU A 83 14.84 13.10 7.85
CA GLU A 83 13.55 12.52 7.50
C GLU A 83 12.71 12.31 8.75
N LEU A 84 11.50 12.87 8.77
CA LEU A 84 10.53 12.64 9.82
C LEU A 84 9.61 11.50 9.39
N ARG A 85 9.45 10.49 10.26
CA ARG A 85 8.57 9.35 10.01
C ARG A 85 7.50 9.26 11.10
N LEU A 86 6.25 9.09 10.67
CA LEU A 86 5.13 8.81 11.57
C LEU A 86 4.87 7.31 11.62
N TYR A 87 4.87 6.75 12.82
CA TYR A 87 4.64 5.33 13.05
C TYR A 87 3.39 5.07 13.91
N SER A 88 2.76 3.92 13.72
CA SER A 88 1.85 3.33 14.71
C SER A 88 2.32 1.95 15.14
N ARG A 89 2.04 1.62 16.39
CA ARG A 89 2.27 0.29 16.96
C ARG A 89 1.12 -0.08 17.90
N ASP A 90 0.94 -1.37 18.13
CA ASP A 90 0.00 -1.84 19.14
C ASP A 90 0.61 -1.74 20.55
N ALA A 91 0.07 -0.83 21.36
CA ALA A 91 0.57 -0.60 22.72
C ALA A 91 0.44 -1.83 23.63
N ARG A 92 -0.49 -2.75 23.34
CA ARG A 92 -0.68 -3.99 24.12
C ARG A 92 0.52 -4.92 24.02
N LEU A 93 1.35 -4.74 22.98
CA LEU A 93 2.52 -5.58 22.70
C LEU A 93 3.83 -4.92 23.13
N ALA A 94 3.78 -3.77 23.81
CA ALA A 94 4.96 -2.99 24.19
C ALA A 94 5.92 -3.71 25.16
N THR A 95 5.46 -4.74 25.87
CA THR A 95 6.30 -5.57 26.76
C THR A 95 6.87 -6.81 26.06
N ARG A 96 6.49 -7.06 24.81
CA ARG A 96 6.95 -8.22 24.03
C ARG A 96 8.13 -7.84 23.15
N GLN A 97 9.00 -8.80 22.92
CA GLN A 97 10.12 -8.65 22.00
C GLN A 97 9.70 -9.08 20.59
N VAL A 98 10.26 -8.39 19.60
CA VAL A 98 10.00 -8.68 18.18
C VAL A 98 11.07 -9.60 17.63
N TYR A 99 10.61 -10.66 16.99
CA TYR A 99 11.44 -11.65 16.32
C TYR A 99 11.05 -11.73 14.85
N LYS A 100 12.00 -11.98 13.97
CA LYS A 100 11.79 -12.16 12.53
C LYS A 100 11.83 -13.65 12.19
N VAL A 101 10.88 -14.11 11.39
CA VAL A 101 10.86 -15.51 10.93
C VAL A 101 11.98 -15.77 9.91
N LEU A 102 12.86 -16.72 10.23
CA LEU A 102 13.96 -17.18 9.38
C LEU A 102 13.57 -18.41 8.56
N TYR A 103 12.80 -19.33 9.16
CA TYR A 103 12.39 -20.58 8.54
C TYR A 103 10.87 -20.74 8.62
N PRO A 104 10.21 -21.25 7.55
CA PRO A 104 8.78 -21.46 7.57
C PRO A 104 8.44 -22.69 8.44
N HIS A 105 7.29 -22.65 9.11
CA HIS A 105 6.77 -23.76 9.92
C HIS A 105 5.30 -23.95 9.57
N ARG A 106 4.89 -25.20 9.32
CA ARG A 106 3.49 -25.55 9.10
C ARG A 106 2.97 -26.16 10.38
N SER A 107 1.89 -25.61 10.92
CA SER A 107 1.24 -26.14 12.13
C SER A 107 0.82 -27.60 11.92
N GLU A 108 1.39 -28.51 12.69
CA GLU A 108 0.97 -29.92 12.73
C GLU A 108 -0.12 -30.14 13.79
N HIS A 109 -0.08 -29.34 14.85
CA HIS A 109 -1.05 -29.34 15.94
C HIS A 109 -1.82 -28.01 16.02
N PRO A 110 -3.06 -28.01 16.55
CA PRO A 110 -3.91 -26.81 16.60
C PRO A 110 -3.37 -25.65 17.45
N ASP A 111 -2.46 -25.94 18.37
CA ASP A 111 -1.80 -25.01 19.27
C ASP A 111 -0.49 -24.44 18.70
N GLU A 112 -0.02 -24.95 17.55
CA GLU A 112 1.17 -24.45 16.86
C GLU A 112 0.86 -23.24 15.96
N LEU A 113 1.81 -22.31 15.94
CA LEU A 113 1.75 -21.13 15.10
C LEU A 113 2.39 -21.41 13.74
N GLU A 114 1.62 -21.23 12.66
CA GLU A 114 2.15 -21.26 11.30
C GLU A 114 3.13 -20.08 11.08
N LEU A 115 4.39 -20.39 10.72
CA LEU A 115 5.42 -19.37 10.48
C LEU A 115 5.65 -19.16 8.98
N ARG A 116 5.69 -17.88 8.57
CA ARG A 116 5.96 -17.47 7.20
C ARG A 116 7.18 -16.56 7.15
N ILE A 117 8.13 -16.85 6.25
CA ILE A 117 9.31 -15.99 6.07
C ILE A 117 8.85 -14.56 5.73
N GLY A 118 9.36 -13.58 6.48
CA GLY A 118 8.99 -12.18 6.37
C GLY A 118 7.90 -11.72 7.35
N ASP A 119 7.32 -12.63 8.13
CA ASP A 119 6.51 -12.28 9.30
C ASP A 119 7.41 -11.89 10.49
N TYR A 120 6.81 -11.15 11.43
CA TYR A 120 7.39 -10.82 12.71
C TYR A 120 6.58 -11.48 13.83
N ILE A 121 7.23 -12.04 14.83
CA ILE A 121 6.60 -12.72 15.96
C ILE A 121 6.86 -11.92 17.23
N TYR A 122 5.81 -11.62 17.98
CA TYR A 122 5.91 -11.02 19.30
C TYR A 122 6.00 -12.11 20.36
N ILE A 123 7.16 -12.22 21.00
CA ILE A 123 7.45 -13.24 22.01
C ILE A 123 7.65 -12.56 23.36
N ASN A 124 7.10 -13.15 24.42
CA ASN A 124 7.35 -12.67 25.78
C ASN A 124 8.79 -13.04 26.18
N PRO A 125 9.61 -12.07 26.66
CA PRO A 125 10.98 -12.34 27.12
C PRO A 125 11.12 -13.53 28.07
N ASP A 126 10.13 -13.75 28.95
CA ASP A 126 10.17 -14.81 29.95
C ASP A 126 10.00 -16.19 29.32
N SER A 127 9.20 -16.30 28.25
CA SER A 127 8.89 -17.57 27.58
C SER A 127 10.13 -18.25 26.99
N ILE A 128 11.07 -17.45 26.49
CA ILE A 128 12.36 -17.92 25.95
C ILE A 128 13.28 -18.45 27.06
N GLN A 129 13.20 -17.90 28.27
CA GLN A 129 14.04 -18.35 29.38
C GLN A 129 13.48 -19.62 30.05
N THR A 130 12.18 -19.85 29.92
CA THR A 130 11.49 -20.97 30.58
C THR A 130 11.28 -22.20 29.70
N THR A 131 11.52 -22.09 28.39
CA THR A 131 11.35 -23.24 27.49
C THR A 131 12.44 -24.29 27.71
N ASN A 132 12.03 -25.56 27.84
CA ASN A 132 12.94 -26.69 28.00
C ASN A 132 13.06 -27.55 26.74
N ASP A 133 12.10 -27.42 25.82
CA ASP A 133 11.96 -28.22 24.59
C ASP A 133 12.18 -27.39 23.32
N GLY A 134 12.45 -26.08 23.44
CA GLY A 134 12.73 -25.18 22.33
C GLY A 134 11.47 -24.63 21.65
N TRP A 135 10.29 -24.87 22.22
CA TRP A 135 9.04 -24.25 21.78
C TRP A 135 8.66 -23.08 22.68
N VAL A 136 8.25 -21.98 22.07
CA VAL A 136 7.90 -20.74 22.76
C VAL A 136 6.55 -20.22 22.28
N ASP A 137 5.78 -19.59 23.17
CA ASP A 137 4.55 -18.93 22.77
C ASP A 137 4.86 -17.60 22.08
N GLY A 138 4.19 -17.34 20.97
CA GLY A 138 4.35 -16.10 20.21
C GLY A 138 3.07 -15.66 19.54
N ILE A 139 3.04 -14.40 19.13
CA ILE A 139 1.94 -13.81 18.37
C ILE A 139 2.47 -13.36 17.01
N SER A 140 1.89 -13.88 15.93
CA SER A 140 2.20 -13.43 14.58
C SER A 140 1.73 -11.98 14.38
N TRP A 141 2.63 -11.12 13.93
CA TRP A 141 2.33 -9.73 13.56
C TRP A 141 1.39 -9.68 12.38
N LEU A 142 1.62 -10.52 11.37
CA LEU A 142 0.82 -10.57 10.15
C LEU A 142 -0.63 -11.01 10.40
N THR A 143 -0.83 -12.00 11.27
CA THR A 143 -2.14 -12.66 11.44
C THR A 143 -2.82 -12.32 12.76
N GLY A 144 -2.09 -11.81 13.75
CA GLY A 144 -2.55 -11.62 15.13
C GLY A 144 -2.78 -12.92 15.90
N ILE A 145 -2.50 -14.08 15.31
CA ILE A 145 -2.71 -15.40 15.93
C ILE A 145 -1.62 -15.68 16.95
N SER A 146 -2.01 -16.23 18.10
CA SER A 146 -1.10 -16.73 19.12
C SER A 146 -0.95 -18.25 18.98
N GLY A 147 0.25 -18.77 19.20
CA GLY A 147 0.51 -20.21 19.21
C GLY A 147 1.96 -20.51 19.57
N TYR A 148 2.28 -21.80 19.69
CA TYR A 148 3.64 -22.27 19.93
C TYR A 148 4.45 -22.32 18.64
N LEU A 149 5.70 -21.89 18.71
CA LEU A 149 6.64 -21.95 17.59
C LEU A 149 8.01 -22.45 18.05
N PRO A 150 8.80 -23.08 17.15
CA PRO A 150 10.19 -23.39 17.45
C PRO A 150 11.02 -22.10 17.56
N GLU A 151 11.71 -21.90 18.68
CA GLU A 151 12.52 -20.70 18.92
C GLU A 151 13.63 -20.54 17.87
N ASN A 152 14.23 -21.64 17.43
CA ASN A 152 15.30 -21.65 16.42
C ASN A 152 14.84 -21.25 15.01
N TYR A 153 13.54 -21.01 14.81
CA TYR A 153 12.98 -20.59 13.52
C TYR A 153 12.89 -19.08 13.40
N VAL A 154 13.21 -18.36 14.47
CA VAL A 154 13.09 -16.92 14.55
C VAL A 154 14.35 -16.27 15.11
N GLU A 155 14.59 -15.01 14.76
CA GLU A 155 15.73 -14.24 15.25
C GLU A 155 15.26 -12.90 15.82
N ARG A 156 15.81 -12.51 16.98
CA ARG A 156 15.45 -11.25 17.62
C ARG A 156 15.78 -10.07 16.70
N THR A 157 14.86 -9.12 16.57
CA THR A 157 15.03 -7.93 15.73
C THR A 157 14.62 -6.65 16.46
N ALA A 158 14.74 -5.51 15.80
CA ALA A 158 14.33 -4.22 16.37
C ALA A 158 12.80 -4.11 16.41
N GLU A 159 12.24 -3.52 17.47
CA GLU A 159 10.78 -3.36 17.58
C GLU A 159 10.19 -2.54 16.43
N SER A 160 10.95 -1.54 15.96
CA SER A 160 10.55 -0.64 14.87
C SER A 160 10.34 -1.34 13.54
N GLU A 161 10.90 -2.54 13.35
CA GLU A 161 10.67 -3.36 12.16
C GLU A 161 9.23 -3.86 12.05
N ALA A 162 8.54 -4.00 13.18
CA ALA A 162 7.13 -4.40 13.25
C ALA A 162 6.16 -3.21 13.34
N TRP A 163 6.65 -1.97 13.20
CA TRP A 163 5.77 -0.79 13.26
C TRP A 163 5.29 -0.38 11.88
N THR A 164 4.07 0.14 11.83
CA THR A 164 3.48 0.62 10.57
C THR A 164 3.89 2.07 10.34
N VAL A 165 4.55 2.35 9.21
CA VAL A 165 4.85 3.70 8.75
C VAL A 165 3.60 4.29 8.10
N HIS A 166 3.15 5.46 8.56
CA HIS A 166 2.02 6.21 7.99
C HIS A 166 2.45 7.36 7.10
N CYS A 167 3.54 8.03 7.47
CA CYS A 167 4.03 9.22 6.78
C CYS A 167 5.56 9.27 6.83
N VAL A 168 6.15 9.79 5.77
CA VAL A 168 7.58 10.07 5.64
C VAL A 168 7.71 11.48 5.05
N MET A 169 8.49 12.34 5.70
CA MET A 169 8.68 13.73 5.30
C MET A 169 10.17 14.05 5.26
N ASP A 170 10.66 14.46 4.09
CA ASP A 170 12.03 14.93 3.92
C ASP A 170 12.15 16.38 4.41
N LEU A 171 13.00 16.59 5.41
CA LEU A 171 13.25 17.87 6.04
C LEU A 171 14.40 18.64 5.37
N SER A 172 15.10 18.07 4.38
CA SER A 172 16.10 18.78 3.58
C SER A 172 15.51 19.89 2.71
N GLN A 173 14.18 19.90 2.51
CA GLN A 173 13.44 20.88 1.73
C GLN A 173 13.15 22.19 2.48
N PHE A 174 13.43 22.24 3.78
CA PHE A 174 13.27 23.44 4.59
C PHE A 174 14.61 24.15 4.72
N ASP A 175 14.72 25.32 4.07
CA ASP A 175 15.87 26.20 4.20
C ASP A 175 15.76 26.96 5.52
N PHE A 176 16.67 26.68 6.45
CA PHE A 176 16.76 27.32 7.76
C PHE A 176 17.86 28.40 7.79
N ASP A 177 18.33 28.86 6.63
CA ASP A 177 19.40 29.86 6.56
C ASP A 177 18.87 31.24 7.02
N GLU A 178 19.27 31.63 8.23
CA GLU A 178 19.27 33.02 8.68
C GLU A 178 20.32 33.81 7.87
N SER A 179 20.00 34.25 6.66
CA SER A 179 20.83 35.25 5.97
C SER A 179 20.08 36.07 4.92
N GLU A 180 19.09 36.85 5.34
CA GLU A 180 18.73 38.06 4.58
C GLU A 180 18.51 39.22 5.55
N ASP A 181 19.61 39.90 5.90
CA ASP A 181 19.63 41.35 6.13
C ASP A 181 21.10 41.82 6.15
N ASP A 182 21.75 41.77 4.99
CA ASP A 182 22.89 42.65 4.70
C ASP A 182 22.75 43.20 3.28
N LYS A 183 21.76 44.09 3.11
CA LYS A 183 21.74 45.02 1.98
C LYS A 183 22.34 46.33 2.45
N THR A 184 23.63 46.48 2.23
CA THR A 184 24.30 47.78 2.21
C THR A 184 23.63 48.67 1.16
N VAL A 185 22.95 49.70 1.62
CA VAL A 185 22.47 50.81 0.77
C VAL A 185 23.51 51.92 0.85
N ASP A 186 24.16 52.20 -0.27
CA ASP A 186 24.96 53.41 -0.49
C ASP A 186 24.08 54.66 -0.38
N VAL A 187 24.48 55.63 0.47
CA VAL A 187 24.11 57.04 0.31
C VAL A 187 25.28 57.93 0.75
N ASP A 188 25.87 58.63 -0.21
CA ASP A 188 26.79 59.76 -0.04
C ASP A 188 26.06 61.03 0.44
N ASP A 189 26.77 61.81 1.26
CA ASP A 189 26.66 63.25 1.59
C ASP A 189 25.33 63.86 2.10
N VAL A 190 25.34 64.40 3.33
CA VAL A 190 25.43 65.85 3.65
C VAL A 190 25.43 66.09 5.19
N ASP A 191 26.58 66.59 5.67
CA ASP A 191 26.82 67.67 6.66
C ASP A 191 26.29 67.60 8.12
N GLY A 192 27.19 67.21 9.03
CA GLY A 192 27.74 68.08 10.07
C GLY A 192 26.83 68.64 11.18
N ARG A 193 26.88 68.04 12.38
CA ARG A 193 27.50 68.63 13.58
C ARG A 193 27.47 67.71 14.81
N ASP A 194 28.58 67.80 15.52
CA ASP A 194 28.86 67.48 16.93
C ASP A 194 29.14 66.03 17.34
N MET A 195 30.45 65.83 17.57
CA MET A 195 31.06 64.76 18.33
C MET A 195 30.65 64.81 19.80
N ILE A 196 30.46 63.64 20.42
CA ILE A 196 31.20 63.20 21.62
C ILE A 196 31.13 61.66 21.68
N SER A 197 32.27 61.10 22.02
CA SER A 197 32.63 59.70 22.06
C SER A 197 31.99 58.88 23.19
N GLN A 198 31.91 57.58 22.92
CA GLN A 198 31.97 56.43 23.83
C GLN A 198 30.68 55.91 24.49
N ALA A 199 30.38 54.68 24.05
CA ALA A 199 29.97 53.52 24.84
C ALA A 199 28.50 53.41 25.29
N GLU A 200 28.02 52.18 25.15
CA GLU A 200 26.84 51.58 25.78
C GLU A 200 25.48 52.02 25.25
N THR A 201 24.88 51.14 24.43
CA THR A 201 23.48 50.64 24.48
C THR A 201 22.99 50.28 23.08
N ALA A 202 23.42 49.12 22.57
CA ALA A 202 22.68 48.44 21.50
C ALA A 202 21.67 47.49 22.14
N SER A 203 20.41 47.78 21.85
CA SER A 203 19.19 47.20 22.37
C SER A 203 19.12 45.68 22.35
N VAL A 204 18.67 45.13 23.47
CA VAL A 204 18.01 43.82 23.60
C VAL A 204 16.98 43.69 22.47
N ARG A 205 17.19 42.72 21.56
CA ARG A 205 16.15 42.28 20.62
C ARG A 205 15.21 41.35 21.37
N ASP A 206 13.92 41.69 21.39
CA ASP A 206 12.87 40.91 22.06
C ASP A 206 12.79 39.48 21.49
N PRO A 207 13.00 38.43 22.31
CA PRO A 207 12.92 37.02 21.87
C PRO A 207 11.54 36.62 21.32
N GLU A 208 10.45 37.23 21.80
CA GLU A 208 9.07 36.89 21.40
C GLU A 208 8.82 37.12 19.89
N SER A 209 9.39 38.17 19.27
CA SER A 209 9.08 38.49 17.87
C SER A 209 9.75 37.58 16.83
N LEU A 210 10.79 36.83 17.22
CA LEU A 210 11.45 35.84 16.35
C LEU A 210 10.75 34.47 16.45
N GLU A 211 10.24 34.14 17.63
CA GLU A 211 9.43 32.94 17.87
C GLU A 211 8.11 33.00 17.10
N ASP A 212 7.41 34.15 17.14
CA ASP A 212 6.18 34.38 16.38
C ASP A 212 6.38 34.25 14.86
N LYS A 213 7.55 34.65 14.33
CA LYS A 213 7.86 34.58 12.90
C LYS A 213 8.17 33.18 12.40
N ILE A 214 8.84 32.37 13.22
CA ILE A 214 9.14 30.96 12.90
C ILE A 214 7.85 30.14 13.00
N GLU A 215 7.02 30.39 14.02
CA GLU A 215 5.73 29.75 14.19
C GLU A 215 4.74 30.17 13.08
N GLU A 216 4.69 31.45 12.69
CA GLU A 216 3.93 31.88 11.51
C GLU A 216 4.42 31.24 10.22
N ASN A 217 5.73 31.11 10.00
CA ASN A 217 6.26 30.47 8.78
C ASN A 217 5.98 28.96 8.76
N LEU A 218 6.06 28.30 9.91
CA LEU A 218 5.70 26.88 10.04
C LEU A 218 4.20 26.68 9.86
N VAL A 219 3.35 27.48 10.50
CA VAL A 219 1.89 27.43 10.36
C VAL A 219 1.46 27.80 8.94
N LYS A 220 2.07 28.82 8.30
CA LYS A 220 1.79 29.16 6.89
C LYS A 220 2.21 28.06 5.92
N ASN A 221 3.26 27.31 6.22
CA ASN A 221 3.69 26.16 5.41
C ASN A 221 2.88 24.89 5.75
N LEU A 222 2.41 24.71 6.99
CA LEU A 222 1.51 23.65 7.46
C LEU A 222 0.06 23.85 7.00
N ASP A 223 -0.38 25.09 6.85
CA ASP A 223 -1.67 25.48 6.24
C ASP A 223 -1.61 25.37 4.71
N GLN A 224 -0.44 25.54 4.10
CA GLN A 224 -0.21 25.13 2.71
C GLN A 224 -0.17 23.60 2.53
N LEU A 225 0.16 22.87 3.61
CA LEU A 225 0.04 21.42 3.75
C LEU A 225 -1.34 21.03 4.30
N ASP A 226 -2.41 21.67 3.82
CA ASP A 226 -3.80 21.49 4.25
C ASP A 226 -4.30 20.03 4.13
N ILE A 227 -3.85 19.16 5.04
CA ILE A 227 -4.00 17.71 4.99
C ILE A 227 -5.40 17.25 5.42
N ILE A 228 -6.28 18.17 5.82
CA ILE A 228 -7.67 17.80 6.21
C ILE A 228 -8.76 18.69 5.60
N SER A 229 -8.48 19.90 5.10
CA SER A 229 -9.57 20.76 4.59
C SER A 229 -9.79 20.73 3.08
N ASN A 230 -8.83 20.27 2.25
CA ASN A 230 -9.09 19.99 0.83
C ASN A 230 -8.03 19.06 0.19
N PRO A 231 -8.33 17.77 -0.06
CA PRO A 231 -7.35 16.78 -0.54
C PRO A 231 -6.81 17.02 -1.96
N SER A 232 -7.31 18.03 -2.67
CA SER A 232 -7.23 18.17 -4.12
C SER A 232 -6.05 19.02 -4.63
N LYS A 233 -5.25 19.66 -3.76
CA LYS A 233 -4.14 20.53 -4.18
C LYS A 233 -2.71 19.96 -4.01
N PHE A 234 -2.52 18.86 -3.29
CA PHE A 234 -1.17 18.32 -3.00
C PHE A 234 -0.64 17.33 -4.05
N MET A 235 -1.50 16.77 -4.93
CA MET A 235 -1.06 15.80 -5.94
C MET A 235 -0.38 16.40 -7.19
N GLU A 236 -0.38 17.73 -7.34
CA GLU A 236 0.27 18.37 -8.51
C GLU A 236 1.75 18.73 -8.30
N LYS A 237 2.30 18.73 -7.08
CA LYS A 237 3.65 19.25 -6.83
C LYS A 237 4.74 18.23 -6.46
N ASN A 238 4.40 17.04 -5.98
CA ASN A 238 5.39 16.06 -5.51
C ASN A 238 5.68 14.90 -6.49
N SER A 239 5.09 14.92 -7.68
CA SER A 239 5.38 13.96 -8.75
C SER A 239 6.71 14.22 -9.47
N SER A 240 7.49 15.24 -9.09
CA SER A 240 8.75 15.57 -9.75
C SER A 240 10.03 15.13 -9.06
N ASN A 241 10.05 14.68 -7.79
CA ASN A 241 11.31 14.41 -7.09
C ASN A 241 11.29 13.14 -6.25
N LEU A 242 11.34 11.98 -6.91
CA LEU A 242 11.94 10.75 -6.38
C LEU A 242 12.26 9.80 -7.54
N SER A 243 13.11 10.26 -8.45
CA SER A 243 13.82 9.36 -9.38
C SER A 243 15.02 8.75 -8.65
N LEU A 244 14.94 7.47 -8.32
CA LEU A 244 16.13 6.65 -8.13
C LEU A 244 16.71 6.36 -9.51
N ASN A 245 17.67 7.17 -9.94
CA ASN A 245 18.65 6.82 -10.98
C ASN A 245 19.93 7.61 -10.75
N SER A 246 20.88 7.03 -10.02
CA SER A 246 22.29 7.32 -10.24
C SER A 246 22.77 6.38 -11.36
N ILE A 247 22.78 6.91 -12.59
CA ILE A 247 23.74 6.72 -13.68
C ILE A 247 23.00 7.18 -14.95
N SER A 248 23.21 8.44 -15.34
CA SER A 248 23.32 8.90 -16.73
C SER A 248 23.55 10.42 -16.71
N SER A 249 24.75 10.80 -17.09
CA SER A 249 25.16 12.17 -17.36
C SER A 249 24.51 12.70 -18.65
N GLU A 250 24.20 14.00 -18.62
CA GLU A 250 23.89 14.91 -19.74
C GLU A 250 22.53 14.75 -20.45
N ILE A 251 21.62 15.71 -20.25
CA ILE A 251 21.21 16.72 -21.24
C ILE A 251 20.09 17.60 -20.65
N THR A 252 20.36 18.90 -20.67
CA THR A 252 19.51 20.05 -20.29
C THR A 252 18.33 20.25 -21.27
N LEU A 253 17.14 20.68 -20.79
CA LEU A 253 16.44 21.93 -21.22
C LEU A 253 14.91 21.97 -20.92
N HIS A 254 14.54 22.94 -20.09
CA HIS A 254 13.40 23.88 -20.17
C HIS A 254 11.96 23.38 -20.40
N SER A 255 11.13 23.43 -19.34
CA SER A 255 9.67 23.50 -19.44
C SER A 255 9.17 24.91 -19.09
N LYS A 256 8.60 25.60 -20.09
CA LYS A 256 7.67 26.72 -19.90
C LYS A 256 6.25 26.16 -20.00
N SER A 257 5.44 26.48 -18.99
CA SER A 257 4.00 26.20 -18.90
C SER A 257 3.22 26.61 -20.15
N SER A 258 2.32 25.75 -20.63
CA SER A 258 1.16 26.17 -21.44
C SER A 258 -0.10 25.38 -21.06
N PRO A 259 -1.30 26.00 -21.12
CA PRO A 259 -2.56 25.39 -20.73
C PRO A 259 -3.26 24.75 -21.93
N ASN A 260 -3.46 23.42 -21.89
CA ASN A 260 -4.52 22.69 -22.59
C ASN A 260 -4.49 21.22 -22.13
N ARG A 261 -5.25 20.86 -21.10
CA ARG A 261 -5.45 19.44 -20.74
C ARG A 261 -6.33 18.78 -21.80
N SER A 262 -5.69 18.17 -22.78
CA SER A 262 -6.25 17.11 -23.60
C SER A 262 -6.59 15.90 -22.70
N ASN A 263 -7.82 15.37 -22.76
CA ASN A 263 -8.27 14.23 -21.96
C ASN A 263 -7.41 12.99 -22.27
N SER A 264 -6.47 12.65 -21.38
CA SER A 264 -5.69 11.40 -21.47
C SER A 264 -6.58 10.19 -21.17
N ARG A 265 -6.42 9.13 -21.95
CA ARG A 265 -7.14 7.86 -21.74
C ARG A 265 -6.48 7.08 -20.60
N LYS A 266 -7.27 6.36 -19.82
CA LYS A 266 -6.77 5.52 -18.73
C LYS A 266 -7.16 4.05 -18.88
N ILE A 267 -6.27 3.17 -18.46
CA ILE A 267 -6.52 1.75 -18.29
C ILE A 267 -6.35 1.44 -16.81
N TYR A 268 -7.42 1.01 -16.16
CA TYR A 268 -7.39 0.51 -14.79
C TYR A 268 -7.35 -1.01 -14.83
N ILE A 269 -6.38 -1.62 -14.14
CA ILE A 269 -6.25 -3.09 -14.10
C ILE A 269 -6.34 -3.54 -12.65
N MET A 270 -7.28 -4.44 -12.36
CA MET A 270 -7.68 -4.78 -11.01
C MET A 270 -7.74 -6.30 -10.78
N ARG A 271 -7.29 -6.73 -9.59
CA ARG A 271 -7.45 -8.10 -9.09
C ARG A 271 -8.86 -8.28 -8.52
N HIS A 272 -9.45 -9.46 -8.71
CA HIS A 272 -10.67 -9.87 -8.00
C HIS A 272 -10.59 -9.75 -6.46
N GLY A 273 -11.74 -9.74 -5.80
CA GLY A 273 -11.86 -9.72 -4.33
C GLY A 273 -11.49 -11.04 -3.64
N GLU A 274 -11.65 -11.08 -2.31
CA GLU A 274 -11.45 -12.28 -1.48
C GLU A 274 -12.30 -13.48 -1.97
N ARG A 275 -11.67 -14.65 -2.09
CA ARG A 275 -12.27 -15.89 -2.60
C ARG A 275 -12.66 -16.83 -1.48
N VAL A 276 -13.75 -17.57 -1.67
CA VAL A 276 -14.22 -18.57 -0.70
C VAL A 276 -13.20 -19.68 -0.45
N ASP A 277 -12.58 -20.22 -1.51
CA ASP A 277 -11.59 -21.29 -1.38
C ASP A 277 -10.33 -20.89 -0.59
N PHE A 278 -9.89 -19.63 -0.70
CA PHE A 278 -8.75 -19.13 0.07
C PHE A 278 -9.08 -18.87 1.53
N THR A 279 -10.33 -18.51 1.84
CA THR A 279 -10.77 -18.24 3.22
C THR A 279 -11.15 -19.52 3.96
N PHE A 280 -11.77 -20.49 3.27
CA PHE A 280 -12.39 -21.67 3.89
C PHE A 280 -11.76 -23.00 3.50
N GLY A 281 -10.76 -23.01 2.60
CA GLY A 281 -10.15 -24.24 2.11
C GLY A 281 -11.11 -25.06 1.25
N ASP A 282 -11.18 -26.38 1.49
CA ASP A 282 -12.12 -27.27 0.79
C ASP A 282 -13.54 -27.10 1.35
N TYR A 283 -14.22 -26.06 0.86
CA TYR A 283 -15.53 -25.64 1.33
C TYR A 283 -16.68 -26.47 0.76
N ILE A 284 -16.46 -27.24 -0.30
CA ILE A 284 -17.52 -28.03 -0.94
C ILE A 284 -18.14 -29.05 0.02
N PRO A 285 -17.38 -29.95 0.68
CA PRO A 285 -17.95 -30.90 1.64
C PRO A 285 -18.52 -30.22 2.91
N LEU A 286 -18.07 -29.00 3.21
CA LEU A 286 -18.58 -28.22 4.35
C LEU A 286 -19.98 -27.64 4.05
N CYS A 287 -20.18 -27.18 2.82
CA CYS A 287 -21.35 -26.36 2.46
C CYS A 287 -22.42 -27.12 1.68
N PHE A 288 -22.09 -28.23 1.03
CA PHE A 288 -23.04 -29.00 0.22
C PHE A 288 -23.32 -30.36 0.86
N ASP A 289 -24.60 -30.71 0.99
CA ASP A 289 -25.00 -32.06 1.42
C ASP A 289 -24.85 -33.09 0.29
N SER A 290 -25.10 -34.38 0.61
CA SER A 290 -24.99 -35.48 -0.37
C SER A 290 -26.00 -35.40 -1.52
N SER A 291 -27.02 -34.55 -1.40
CA SER A 291 -28.00 -34.27 -2.46
C SER A 291 -27.63 -33.01 -3.26
N GLY A 292 -26.52 -32.34 -2.91
CA GLY A 292 -26.05 -31.12 -3.56
C GLY A 292 -26.77 -29.85 -3.12
N ASN A 293 -27.53 -29.87 -2.01
CA ASN A 293 -28.13 -28.64 -1.49
C ASN A 293 -27.09 -27.83 -0.71
N TYR A 294 -27.04 -26.54 -1.00
CA TYR A 294 -26.16 -25.59 -0.34
C TYR A 294 -26.73 -25.14 1.02
N HIS A 295 -25.85 -25.07 2.02
CA HIS A 295 -26.14 -24.53 3.35
C HIS A 295 -25.04 -23.56 3.76
N GLN A 296 -25.40 -22.32 4.04
CA GLN A 296 -24.45 -21.31 4.51
C GLN A 296 -23.95 -21.66 5.93
N LYS A 297 -22.66 -22.00 6.06
CA LYS A 297 -22.03 -22.38 7.34
C LYS A 297 -21.27 -21.24 8.04
N ASP A 298 -21.09 -20.13 7.35
CA ASP A 298 -20.38 -18.95 7.81
C ASP A 298 -20.97 -17.71 7.11
N LEU A 299 -21.09 -16.59 7.83
CA LEU A 299 -21.68 -15.35 7.28
C LEU A 299 -20.80 -14.70 6.20
N ASN A 300 -19.54 -15.08 6.07
CA ASN A 300 -18.68 -14.62 4.99
C ASN A 300 -18.82 -15.50 3.73
N LEU A 301 -19.53 -16.63 3.77
CA LEU A 301 -19.91 -17.38 2.57
C LEU A 301 -21.08 -16.71 1.82
N PRO A 302 -21.17 -16.86 0.48
CA PRO A 302 -22.32 -16.38 -0.30
C PRO A 302 -23.65 -16.91 0.24
N GLU A 303 -24.71 -16.12 0.15
CA GLU A 303 -26.06 -16.58 0.52
C GLU A 303 -26.57 -17.68 -0.44
N ILE A 304 -26.17 -17.60 -1.71
CA ILE A 304 -26.62 -18.50 -2.77
C ILE A 304 -25.42 -18.93 -3.63
N PHE A 305 -25.39 -20.22 -3.97
CA PHE A 305 -24.54 -20.76 -5.03
C PHE A 305 -25.41 -21.10 -6.24
N PRO A 306 -25.28 -20.37 -7.36
CA PRO A 306 -25.99 -20.72 -8.58
C PRO A 306 -25.69 -22.14 -9.04
N ALA A 307 -26.68 -22.77 -9.68
CA ALA A 307 -26.49 -24.10 -10.25
C ALA A 307 -25.50 -24.04 -11.42
N LYS A 308 -24.48 -24.90 -11.42
CA LYS A 308 -23.60 -25.14 -12.56
C LYS A 308 -24.05 -26.35 -13.37
N LYS A 309 -23.78 -26.37 -14.67
CA LYS A 309 -24.24 -27.40 -15.60
C LYS A 309 -23.72 -28.79 -15.23
N ASN A 310 -22.49 -28.92 -14.71
CA ASN A 310 -21.96 -30.20 -14.21
C ASN A 310 -22.10 -30.39 -12.69
N GLY A 311 -22.98 -29.60 -12.04
CA GLY A 311 -23.30 -29.73 -10.63
C GLY A 311 -22.38 -28.95 -9.69
N TYR A 312 -22.64 -29.08 -8.38
CA TYR A 312 -22.00 -28.27 -7.34
C TYR A 312 -20.48 -28.49 -7.20
N ALA A 313 -19.98 -29.68 -7.58
CA ALA A 313 -18.55 -29.98 -7.52
C ALA A 313 -17.70 -29.06 -8.42
N SER A 314 -18.28 -28.51 -9.49
CA SER A 314 -17.63 -27.56 -10.39
C SER A 314 -17.19 -26.25 -9.70
N TRP A 315 -17.76 -25.92 -8.54
CA TRP A 315 -17.37 -24.77 -7.73
C TRP A 315 -15.94 -24.88 -7.16
N SER A 316 -15.37 -26.08 -7.09
CA SER A 316 -13.98 -26.30 -6.64
C SER A 316 -12.94 -25.61 -7.54
N LYS A 317 -13.23 -25.41 -8.83
CA LYS A 317 -12.29 -24.84 -9.82
C LYS A 317 -12.61 -23.42 -10.26
N ASP A 318 -13.76 -22.91 -9.86
CA ASP A 318 -14.21 -21.55 -10.17
C ASP A 318 -14.92 -20.96 -8.96
N SER A 319 -14.19 -20.88 -7.85
CA SER A 319 -14.69 -20.42 -6.56
C SER A 319 -15.24 -19.00 -6.64
N PRO A 320 -16.37 -18.70 -5.97
CA PRO A 320 -16.93 -17.35 -5.90
C PRO A 320 -16.16 -16.47 -4.92
N LEU A 321 -16.54 -15.19 -4.88
CA LEU A 321 -16.15 -14.28 -3.81
C LEU A 321 -16.84 -14.61 -2.49
N THR A 322 -16.19 -14.25 -1.39
CA THR A 322 -16.84 -14.13 -0.08
C THR A 322 -17.69 -12.86 -0.01
N ASN A 323 -18.50 -12.70 1.04
CA ASN A 323 -19.25 -11.46 1.27
C ASN A 323 -18.30 -10.27 1.54
N ILE A 324 -17.17 -10.51 2.22
CA ILE A 324 -16.09 -9.52 2.35
C ILE A 324 -15.48 -9.20 0.99
N GLY A 325 -15.25 -10.18 0.12
CA GLY A 325 -14.72 -9.97 -1.23
C GLY A 325 -15.60 -9.09 -2.10
N ILE A 326 -16.92 -9.27 -2.01
CA ILE A 326 -17.92 -8.40 -2.65
C ILE A 326 -17.82 -6.98 -2.07
N TYR A 327 -17.73 -6.85 -0.75
CA TYR A 327 -17.62 -5.56 -0.08
C TYR A 327 -16.33 -4.80 -0.44
N GLN A 328 -15.19 -5.49 -0.51
CA GLN A 328 -13.92 -4.92 -0.97
C GLN A 328 -14.07 -4.30 -2.37
N ALA A 329 -14.65 -5.03 -3.32
CA ALA A 329 -14.86 -4.55 -4.67
C ALA A 329 -15.80 -3.33 -4.72
N LYS A 330 -16.87 -3.36 -3.93
CA LYS A 330 -17.82 -2.24 -3.80
C LYS A 330 -17.16 -0.99 -3.20
N LEU A 331 -16.27 -1.15 -2.21
CA LEU A 331 -15.51 -0.04 -1.65
C LEU A 331 -14.62 0.65 -2.70
N VAL A 332 -13.96 -0.13 -3.55
CA VAL A 332 -13.20 0.43 -4.68
C VAL A 332 -14.12 1.23 -5.61
N GLY A 333 -15.30 0.70 -5.96
CA GLY A 333 -16.30 1.42 -6.74
C GLY A 333 -16.77 2.74 -6.10
N CYS A 334 -17.01 2.73 -4.80
CA CYS A 334 -17.37 3.93 -4.03
C CYS A 334 -16.23 4.97 -4.05
N ALA A 335 -14.97 4.53 -3.98
CA ALA A 335 -13.82 5.42 -4.12
C ALA A 335 -13.75 6.04 -5.52
N PHE A 336 -13.94 5.23 -6.58
CA PHE A 336 -14.02 5.73 -7.96
C PHE A 336 -15.10 6.80 -8.11
N LYS A 337 -16.27 6.60 -7.52
CA LYS A 337 -17.37 7.56 -7.55
C LYS A 337 -17.01 8.85 -6.84
N LYS A 338 -16.42 8.75 -5.65
CA LYS A 338 -16.00 9.89 -4.82
C LYS A 338 -15.00 10.77 -5.57
N ASP A 339 -14.04 10.16 -6.26
CA ASP A 339 -12.97 10.87 -6.95
C ASP A 339 -13.32 11.22 -8.42
N GLY A 340 -14.59 11.00 -8.82
CA GLY A 340 -15.11 11.39 -10.13
C GLY A 340 -14.49 10.62 -11.30
N ILE A 341 -13.97 9.42 -11.06
CA ILE A 341 -13.36 8.57 -12.08
C ILE A 341 -14.43 8.10 -13.06
N LYS A 342 -14.14 8.22 -14.35
CA LYS A 342 -15.00 7.75 -15.44
C LYS A 342 -14.45 6.47 -16.04
N ILE A 343 -15.33 5.49 -16.24
CA ILE A 343 -15.05 4.24 -16.93
C ILE A 343 -16.03 4.14 -18.09
N ASP A 344 -15.51 4.01 -19.30
CA ASP A 344 -16.32 3.93 -20.52
C ASP A 344 -16.54 2.48 -20.94
N THR A 345 -15.53 1.61 -20.73
CA THR A 345 -15.57 0.20 -21.12
C THR A 345 -15.06 -0.71 -20.01
N VAL A 346 -15.69 -1.87 -19.80
CA VAL A 346 -15.31 -2.84 -18.76
C VAL A 346 -15.07 -4.20 -19.38
N TYR A 347 -13.86 -4.73 -19.22
CA TYR A 347 -13.47 -6.08 -19.61
C TYR A 347 -13.24 -6.92 -18.37
N CYS A 348 -13.69 -8.17 -18.41
CA CYS A 348 -13.63 -9.07 -17.27
C CYS A 348 -13.18 -10.47 -17.68
N SER A 349 -12.28 -11.06 -16.89
CA SER A 349 -11.99 -12.49 -16.99
C SER A 349 -13.26 -13.33 -16.77
N PRO A 350 -13.44 -14.47 -17.46
CA PRO A 350 -14.64 -15.31 -17.33
C PRO A 350 -14.79 -16.01 -15.96
N ALA A 351 -13.77 -15.95 -15.09
CA ALA A 351 -13.86 -16.52 -13.75
C ALA A 351 -14.96 -15.83 -12.94
N TYR A 352 -15.81 -16.60 -12.26
CA TYR A 352 -16.99 -16.06 -11.58
C TYR A 352 -16.64 -14.98 -10.54
N ARG A 353 -15.55 -15.19 -9.79
CA ARG A 353 -14.99 -14.18 -8.86
C ARG A 353 -14.67 -12.83 -9.51
N CYS A 354 -14.20 -12.84 -10.76
CA CYS A 354 -13.88 -11.62 -11.49
C CYS A 354 -15.16 -10.90 -11.92
N VAL A 355 -16.16 -11.64 -12.39
CA VAL A 355 -17.48 -11.10 -12.77
C VAL A 355 -18.17 -10.47 -11.56
N GLN A 356 -18.17 -11.15 -10.41
CA GLN A 356 -18.69 -10.61 -9.16
C GLN A 356 -17.94 -9.35 -8.70
N THR A 357 -16.62 -9.30 -8.88
CA THR A 357 -15.80 -8.12 -8.56
C THR A 357 -16.20 -6.94 -9.45
N CYS A 358 -16.30 -7.16 -10.76
CA CYS A 358 -16.76 -6.14 -11.71
C CYS A 358 -18.13 -5.58 -11.31
N ASP A 359 -19.09 -6.46 -11.08
CA ASP A 359 -20.46 -6.08 -10.77
C ASP A 359 -20.55 -5.23 -9.50
N ALA A 360 -19.89 -5.67 -8.41
CA ALA A 360 -19.85 -4.96 -7.14
C ALA A 360 -19.14 -3.60 -7.25
N LEU A 361 -18.05 -3.51 -8.01
CA LEU A 361 -17.39 -2.23 -8.28
C LEU A 361 -18.30 -1.28 -9.04
N LEU A 362 -18.96 -1.75 -10.12
CA LEU A 362 -19.86 -0.92 -10.91
C LEU A 362 -21.10 -0.50 -10.11
N GLU A 363 -21.54 -1.34 -9.17
CA GLU A 363 -22.58 -0.99 -8.20
C GLU A 363 -22.11 0.15 -7.29
N GLY A 364 -20.93 0.04 -6.68
CA GLY A 364 -20.33 1.09 -5.84
C GLY A 364 -20.11 2.40 -6.61
N LEU A 365 -19.71 2.30 -7.88
CA LEU A 365 -19.54 3.43 -8.79
C LEU A 365 -20.88 4.06 -9.21
N GLY A 366 -21.99 3.33 -9.09
CA GLY A 366 -23.32 3.79 -9.46
C GLY A 366 -23.64 3.70 -10.95
N ILE A 367 -22.87 2.90 -11.70
CA ILE A 367 -23.02 2.75 -13.16
C ILE A 367 -23.29 1.30 -13.60
N LYS A 368 -23.57 0.38 -12.66
CA LYS A 368 -23.88 -1.05 -12.92
C LYS A 368 -24.85 -1.27 -14.08
N ASN A 369 -25.92 -0.49 -14.16
CA ASN A 369 -26.96 -0.63 -15.20
C ASN A 369 -26.66 0.18 -16.48
N GLN A 370 -25.60 0.99 -16.49
CA GLN A 370 -25.26 1.89 -17.59
C GLN A 370 -24.14 1.33 -18.46
N VAL A 371 -23.15 0.69 -17.83
CA VAL A 371 -22.00 0.10 -18.51
C VAL A 371 -22.11 -1.42 -18.46
N LYS A 372 -22.04 -2.06 -19.62
CA LYS A 372 -22.07 -3.51 -19.73
C LYS A 372 -20.67 -4.11 -19.55
N ILE A 373 -20.63 -5.33 -19.02
CA ILE A 373 -19.39 -6.09 -18.81
C ILE A 373 -19.12 -6.94 -20.06
N PHE A 374 -17.92 -6.81 -20.61
CA PHE A 374 -17.42 -7.63 -21.70
C PHE A 374 -16.61 -8.80 -21.16
N ILE A 375 -17.08 -10.03 -21.36
CA ILE A 375 -16.37 -11.23 -20.91
C ILE A 375 -15.23 -11.54 -21.89
N GLU A 376 -13.99 -11.45 -21.42
CA GLU A 376 -12.79 -11.60 -22.23
C GLU A 376 -11.90 -12.75 -21.67
N PRO A 377 -11.98 -13.95 -22.28
CA PRO A 377 -11.16 -15.11 -21.91
C PRO A 377 -9.65 -14.88 -21.93
N CYS A 378 -9.14 -13.92 -22.72
CA CYS A 378 -7.69 -13.63 -22.72
C CYS A 378 -7.18 -13.17 -21.34
N LEU A 379 -8.05 -12.61 -20.50
CA LEU A 379 -7.74 -12.15 -19.14
C LEU A 379 -7.73 -13.26 -18.09
N PHE A 380 -8.06 -14.50 -18.46
CA PHE A 380 -7.95 -15.63 -17.53
C PHE A 380 -6.49 -15.88 -17.13
N GLU A 381 -6.29 -16.40 -15.92
CA GLU A 381 -4.96 -16.61 -15.35
C GLU A 381 -4.19 -17.74 -16.05
N TRP A 382 -3.01 -18.07 -15.53
CA TRP A 382 -2.09 -19.01 -16.17
C TRP A 382 -2.63 -20.44 -16.08
N LEU A 383 -2.78 -21.10 -17.24
CA LEU A 383 -3.34 -22.46 -17.34
C LEU A 383 -2.42 -23.55 -16.79
N ALA A 384 -1.14 -23.23 -16.53
CA ALA A 384 -0.24 -24.10 -15.77
C ALA A 384 -0.80 -24.45 -14.36
N TRP A 385 -1.72 -23.66 -13.82
CA TRP A 385 -2.38 -23.93 -12.54
C TRP A 385 -3.62 -24.83 -12.65
N TYR A 386 -3.99 -25.25 -13.86
CA TYR A 386 -5.22 -26.01 -14.16
C TYR A 386 -4.95 -27.35 -14.85
N GLN A 387 -3.77 -27.95 -14.62
CA GLN A 387 -3.39 -29.24 -15.20
C GLN A 387 -4.37 -30.37 -14.83
N ASP A 388 -4.93 -30.30 -13.61
CA ASP A 388 -5.91 -31.28 -13.11
C ASP A 388 -7.34 -31.04 -13.64
N GLY A 389 -7.50 -30.10 -14.57
CA GLY A 389 -8.68 -29.90 -15.41
C GLY A 389 -9.21 -28.47 -15.38
N PHE A 390 -9.80 -28.06 -16.49
CA PHE A 390 -10.25 -26.70 -16.77
C PHE A 390 -11.51 -26.30 -15.99
N PRO A 391 -11.64 -25.04 -15.53
CA PRO A 391 -12.84 -24.57 -14.84
C PRO A 391 -14.07 -24.52 -15.73
N GLU A 392 -15.23 -24.79 -15.14
CA GLU A 392 -16.51 -24.56 -15.80
C GLU A 392 -16.98 -23.13 -15.53
N PHE A 393 -16.85 -22.26 -16.53
CA PHE A 393 -17.39 -20.90 -16.48
C PHE A 393 -18.86 -20.89 -16.89
N PHE A 394 -19.59 -19.88 -16.41
CA PHE A 394 -20.90 -19.55 -16.94
C PHE A 394 -20.76 -18.95 -18.34
N GLU A 395 -21.69 -19.28 -19.23
CA GLU A 395 -21.86 -18.60 -20.50
C GLU A 395 -22.44 -17.19 -20.28
N PRO A 396 -22.23 -16.23 -21.19
CA PRO A 396 -22.72 -14.85 -21.06
C PRO A 396 -24.22 -14.75 -20.77
N GLU A 397 -25.03 -15.61 -21.38
CA GLU A 397 -26.49 -15.66 -21.17
C GLU A 397 -26.84 -16.09 -19.75
N GLU A 398 -26.15 -17.10 -19.21
CA GLU A 398 -26.35 -17.59 -17.84
C GLU A 398 -25.97 -16.49 -16.83
N LEU A 399 -24.87 -15.76 -17.07
CA LEU A 399 -24.50 -14.61 -16.24
C LEU A 399 -25.58 -13.50 -16.27
N GLN A 400 -26.20 -13.25 -17.43
CA GLN A 400 -27.28 -12.27 -17.52
C GLN A 400 -28.53 -12.71 -16.74
N GLU A 401 -28.87 -14.00 -16.77
CA GLU A 401 -29.96 -14.58 -15.98
C GLU A 401 -29.69 -14.48 -14.47
N LEU A 402 -28.42 -14.55 -14.06
CA LEU A 402 -27.99 -14.30 -12.67
C LEU A 402 -27.99 -12.82 -12.28
N GLY A 403 -28.34 -11.92 -13.19
CA GLY A 403 -28.50 -10.48 -12.93
C GLY A 403 -27.24 -9.64 -13.16
N PHE A 404 -26.21 -10.19 -13.82
CA PHE A 404 -25.04 -9.41 -14.24
C PHE A 404 -25.34 -8.66 -15.54
N ASN A 405 -24.89 -7.40 -15.64
CA ASN A 405 -25.12 -6.58 -16.84
C ASN A 405 -24.12 -6.91 -17.97
N ILE A 406 -24.22 -8.11 -18.54
CA ILE A 406 -23.30 -8.61 -19.58
C ILE A 406 -23.70 -8.10 -20.97
N ASP A 407 -22.71 -7.83 -21.83
CA ASP A 407 -22.97 -7.59 -23.26
C ASP A 407 -22.91 -8.88 -24.08
N LEU A 408 -24.08 -9.37 -24.49
CA LEU A 408 -24.19 -10.56 -25.34
C LEU A 408 -23.73 -10.34 -26.80
N ASN A 409 -23.62 -9.09 -27.25
CA ASN A 409 -23.16 -8.78 -28.60
C ASN A 409 -21.63 -8.63 -28.67
N TYR A 410 -20.96 -8.57 -27.52
CA TYR A 410 -19.51 -8.50 -27.46
C TYR A 410 -18.90 -9.80 -28.01
N LYS A 411 -17.97 -9.65 -28.95
CA LYS A 411 -17.18 -10.76 -29.49
C LYS A 411 -15.80 -10.73 -28.84
N PRO A 412 -15.43 -11.72 -28.04
CA PRO A 412 -14.12 -11.75 -27.38
C PRO A 412 -12.98 -11.73 -28.39
N ILE A 413 -11.90 -11.03 -28.04
CA ILE A 413 -10.65 -11.01 -28.82
C ILE A 413 -10.02 -12.41 -28.80
N TYR A 414 -10.15 -13.11 -27.68
CA TYR A 414 -9.70 -14.48 -27.50
C TYR A 414 -10.88 -15.35 -27.07
N ASN A 415 -11.19 -16.37 -27.85
CA ASN A 415 -12.36 -17.19 -27.57
C ASN A 415 -12.06 -18.29 -26.54
N LEU A 416 -13.12 -18.76 -25.86
CA LEU A 416 -12.99 -19.75 -24.80
C LEU A 416 -12.48 -21.12 -25.30
N THR A 417 -12.80 -21.49 -26.55
CA THR A 417 -12.32 -22.73 -27.17
C THR A 417 -10.80 -22.71 -27.39
N GLU A 418 -10.25 -21.57 -27.82
CA GLU A 418 -8.82 -21.34 -27.99
C GLU A 418 -8.12 -21.41 -26.62
N LEU A 419 -8.70 -20.80 -25.58
CA LEU A 419 -8.18 -20.90 -24.20
C LEU A 419 -8.13 -22.35 -23.70
N LYS A 420 -9.23 -23.10 -23.89
CA LYS A 420 -9.30 -24.52 -23.51
C LYS A 420 -8.29 -25.39 -24.26
N SER A 421 -7.89 -25.00 -25.47
CA SER A 421 -6.90 -25.73 -26.27
C SER A 421 -5.45 -25.52 -25.84
N LYS A 422 -5.19 -24.57 -24.92
CA LYS A 422 -3.85 -24.12 -24.51
C LYS A 422 -3.51 -24.47 -23.06
N LEU A 423 -3.95 -25.64 -22.59
CA LEU A 423 -3.66 -26.11 -21.22
C LEU A 423 -2.15 -26.24 -20.93
N ASP A 424 -1.34 -26.43 -21.96
CA ASP A 424 0.11 -26.56 -21.91
C ASP A 424 0.85 -25.23 -22.17
N GLU A 425 0.17 -24.08 -22.08
CA GLU A 425 0.80 -22.79 -22.38
C GLU A 425 2.03 -22.50 -21.49
N ASN A 426 3.11 -22.07 -22.14
CA ASN A 426 4.27 -21.55 -21.41
C ASN A 426 4.03 -20.10 -20.94
N ILE A 427 5.00 -19.56 -20.20
CA ILE A 427 4.88 -18.22 -19.63
C ILE A 427 4.82 -17.15 -20.72
N GLU A 428 5.60 -17.27 -21.80
CA GLU A 428 5.58 -16.33 -22.91
C GLU A 428 4.21 -16.31 -23.61
N GLU A 429 3.63 -17.48 -23.89
CA GLU A 429 2.29 -17.63 -24.46
C GLU A 429 1.21 -17.03 -23.54
N PHE A 430 1.34 -17.20 -22.22
CA PHE A 430 0.45 -16.57 -21.23
C PHE A 430 0.52 -15.04 -21.30
N TYR A 431 1.72 -14.45 -21.37
CA TYR A 431 1.89 -13.00 -21.57
C TYR A 431 1.35 -12.52 -22.92
N GLU A 432 1.63 -13.24 -24.02
CA GLU A 432 1.08 -12.90 -25.34
C GLU A 432 -0.45 -12.88 -25.31
N ARG A 433 -1.07 -13.92 -24.74
CA ARG A 433 -2.53 -14.03 -24.62
C ARG A 433 -3.13 -12.88 -23.84
N ASN A 434 -2.61 -12.59 -22.63
CA ASN A 434 -3.11 -11.51 -21.78
C ASN A 434 -2.89 -10.11 -22.42
N PHE A 435 -1.86 -9.96 -23.25
CA PHE A 435 -1.55 -8.70 -23.90
C PHE A 435 -2.43 -8.38 -25.12
N LYS A 436 -3.11 -9.38 -25.71
CA LYS A 436 -4.00 -9.16 -26.88
C LYS A 436 -5.05 -8.07 -26.62
N LEU A 437 -5.65 -8.03 -25.43
CA LEU A 437 -6.66 -7.03 -25.08
C LEU A 437 -6.04 -5.61 -24.96
N PRO A 438 -5.03 -5.38 -24.09
CA PRO A 438 -4.34 -4.10 -24.06
C PRO A 438 -3.86 -3.64 -25.44
N GLU A 439 -3.26 -4.53 -26.23
CA GLU A 439 -2.78 -4.23 -27.58
C GLU A 439 -3.90 -3.74 -28.51
N THR A 440 -5.06 -4.43 -28.48
CA THR A 440 -6.23 -4.05 -29.29
C THR A 440 -6.80 -2.71 -28.81
N PHE A 441 -6.90 -2.52 -27.49
CA PHE A 441 -7.42 -1.30 -26.89
C PHE A 441 -6.59 -0.06 -27.22
N ILE A 442 -5.26 -0.16 -27.22
CA ILE A 442 -4.40 0.98 -27.55
C ILE A 442 -4.37 1.30 -29.05
N LYS A 443 -4.69 0.32 -29.92
CA LYS A 443 -4.81 0.55 -31.37
C LYS A 443 -6.08 1.32 -31.71
N ASP A 444 -7.15 1.12 -30.95
CA ASP A 444 -8.40 1.88 -31.12
C ASP A 444 -8.36 3.19 -30.34
N GLN A 445 -8.16 4.30 -31.05
CA GLN A 445 -8.10 5.64 -30.47
C GLN A 445 -9.49 6.26 -30.20
N THR A 446 -10.57 5.58 -30.57
CA THR A 446 -11.94 6.07 -30.33
C THR A 446 -12.46 5.69 -28.94
N LEU A 447 -11.83 4.71 -28.29
CA LEU A 447 -12.22 4.24 -26.97
C LEU A 447 -11.80 5.24 -25.88
N GLY A 448 -12.65 5.39 -24.86
CA GLY A 448 -12.35 6.18 -23.67
C GLY A 448 -11.43 5.45 -22.70
N SER A 449 -11.71 5.57 -21.40
CA SER A 449 -11.02 4.85 -20.33
C SER A 449 -11.63 3.46 -20.12
N ALA A 450 -10.80 2.48 -19.81
CA ALA A 450 -11.23 1.10 -19.58
C ALA A 450 -10.87 0.58 -18.18
N LEU A 451 -11.70 -0.34 -17.69
CA LEU A 451 -11.42 -1.18 -16.52
C LEU A 451 -11.24 -2.63 -16.98
N LEU A 452 -10.16 -3.26 -16.52
CA LEU A 452 -9.82 -4.66 -16.76
C LEU A 452 -9.80 -5.37 -15.41
N VAL A 453 -10.73 -6.30 -15.19
CA VAL A 453 -10.78 -7.08 -13.95
C VAL A 453 -10.38 -8.52 -14.22
N GLY A 454 -9.38 -8.98 -13.50
CA GLY A 454 -8.84 -10.32 -13.63
C GLY A 454 -8.20 -10.80 -12.33
N HIS A 455 -7.00 -11.32 -12.45
CA HIS A 455 -6.27 -12.03 -11.38
C HIS A 455 -5.08 -11.21 -10.92
N ALA A 456 -4.37 -11.69 -9.88
CA ALA A 456 -3.22 -10.97 -9.32
C ALA A 456 -2.19 -10.60 -10.40
N ILE A 457 -1.92 -11.53 -11.31
CA ILE A 457 -0.90 -11.37 -12.35
C ILE A 457 -1.41 -10.59 -13.58
N THR A 458 -2.73 -10.42 -13.74
CA THR A 458 -3.30 -9.56 -14.79
C THR A 458 -2.74 -8.13 -14.71
N LEU A 459 -2.46 -7.62 -13.50
CA LEU A 459 -1.83 -6.32 -13.30
C LEU A 459 -0.45 -6.23 -13.96
N ASP A 460 0.31 -7.31 -14.02
CA ASP A 460 1.64 -7.34 -14.65
C ASP A 460 1.53 -7.73 -16.13
N THR A 461 0.82 -8.81 -16.48
CA THR A 461 0.74 -9.30 -17.86
C THR A 461 0.09 -8.31 -18.83
N CYS A 462 -0.93 -7.58 -18.38
CA CYS A 462 -1.61 -6.58 -19.22
C CYS A 462 -0.89 -5.22 -19.27
N SER A 463 0.03 -4.92 -18.34
CA SER A 463 0.73 -3.63 -18.31
C SER A 463 2.16 -3.69 -18.82
N ARG A 464 2.86 -4.80 -18.62
CA ARG A 464 4.32 -4.87 -18.71
C ARG A 464 4.88 -4.59 -20.10
N LYS A 465 4.27 -5.15 -21.14
CA LYS A 465 4.64 -4.89 -22.54
C LYS A 465 4.29 -3.47 -22.98
N LEU A 466 3.18 -2.90 -22.49
CA LEU A 466 2.85 -1.49 -22.73
C LEU A 466 3.94 -0.56 -22.17
N LEU A 467 4.56 -0.96 -21.06
CA LEU A 467 5.66 -0.24 -20.41
C LEU A 467 7.04 -0.53 -21.04
N GLY A 468 7.11 -1.31 -22.12
CA GLY A 468 8.37 -1.69 -22.76
C GLY A 468 9.30 -2.54 -21.86
N LYS A 469 8.74 -3.26 -20.88
CA LYS A 469 9.51 -4.08 -19.94
C LYS A 469 9.59 -5.54 -20.38
N GLU A 470 10.75 -6.16 -20.14
CA GLU A 470 10.98 -7.59 -20.35
C GLU A 470 10.06 -8.47 -19.50
N LEU A 471 9.65 -9.62 -20.03
CA LEU A 471 8.78 -10.58 -19.34
C LEU A 471 9.39 -11.09 -18.04
N ARG A 472 8.57 -11.34 -17.02
CA ARG A 472 9.06 -11.96 -15.79
C ARG A 472 9.28 -13.45 -15.99
N LYS A 473 10.23 -14.00 -15.23
CA LYS A 473 10.40 -15.45 -15.11
C LYS A 473 9.33 -16.03 -14.17
N PRO A 474 9.03 -17.34 -14.25
CA PRO A 474 8.02 -17.98 -13.40
C PRO A 474 8.25 -17.77 -11.89
N SER A 475 9.51 -17.80 -11.44
CA SER A 475 9.88 -17.57 -10.03
C SER A 475 9.55 -16.16 -9.54
N ASP A 476 9.65 -15.16 -10.42
CA ASP A 476 9.33 -13.78 -10.09
C ASP A 476 7.82 -13.53 -10.09
N ILE A 477 7.07 -14.23 -10.94
CA ILE A 477 5.61 -14.23 -10.91
C ILE A 477 5.10 -14.74 -9.57
N ALA A 478 5.61 -15.89 -9.09
CA ALA A 478 5.20 -16.44 -7.80
C ALA A 478 5.42 -15.44 -6.65
N LYS A 479 6.60 -14.81 -6.59
CA LYS A 479 6.91 -13.77 -5.61
C LYS A 479 6.02 -12.53 -5.74
N LEU A 480 5.65 -12.17 -6.97
CA LEU A 480 4.79 -11.03 -7.24
C LEU A 480 3.35 -11.28 -6.78
N MET A 481 2.80 -12.48 -6.99
CA MET A 481 1.43 -12.82 -6.56
C MET A 481 1.23 -12.58 -5.07
N HIS A 482 2.20 -12.94 -4.23
CA HIS A 482 2.14 -12.74 -2.79
C HIS A 482 2.14 -11.25 -2.37
N LYS A 483 2.55 -10.35 -3.26
CA LYS A 483 2.62 -8.91 -3.02
C LYS A 483 1.42 -8.14 -3.58
N ILE A 484 0.46 -8.80 -4.22
CA ILE A 484 -0.72 -8.17 -4.82
C ILE A 484 -1.95 -8.65 -4.06
N PRO A 485 -2.41 -7.95 -3.00
CA PRO A 485 -3.63 -8.29 -2.26
C PRO A 485 -4.91 -8.25 -3.12
N PHE A 486 -6.02 -8.76 -2.58
CA PHE A 486 -7.34 -8.65 -3.22
C PHE A 486 -7.72 -7.21 -3.53
N CYS A 487 -8.45 -6.99 -4.62
CA CYS A 487 -8.87 -5.66 -5.08
C CYS A 487 -7.73 -4.66 -5.33
N SER A 488 -6.46 -5.11 -5.37
CA SER A 488 -5.34 -4.26 -5.80
C SER A 488 -5.55 -3.78 -7.23
N LEU A 489 -5.16 -2.54 -7.47
CA LEU A 489 -5.42 -1.84 -8.72
C LEU A 489 -4.20 -1.03 -9.15
N ILE A 490 -3.92 -1.03 -10.45
CA ILE A 490 -2.98 -0.10 -11.09
C ILE A 490 -3.71 0.75 -12.12
N ALA A 491 -3.19 1.96 -12.35
CA ALA A 491 -3.65 2.86 -13.39
C ALA A 491 -2.54 3.08 -14.41
N MET A 492 -2.89 3.00 -15.69
CA MET A 492 -2.03 3.39 -16.80
C MET A 492 -2.66 4.58 -17.52
N GLU A 493 -1.84 5.52 -17.94
CA GLU A 493 -2.28 6.74 -18.63
C GLU A 493 -1.57 6.89 -19.98
N SER A 494 -2.33 7.27 -21.01
CA SER A 494 -1.78 7.52 -22.34
C SER A 494 -1.16 8.91 -22.41
N ASN A 495 0.07 8.99 -22.91
CA ASN A 495 0.63 10.25 -23.38
C ASN A 495 0.12 10.52 -24.80
N ASN A 496 -0.66 11.60 -24.95
CA ASN A 496 -1.32 11.95 -26.21
C ASN A 496 -0.34 12.36 -27.32
N GLU A 497 0.89 12.73 -26.99
CA GLU A 497 1.91 13.18 -27.96
C GLU A 497 2.77 12.01 -28.46
N SER A 498 3.19 11.12 -27.56
CA SER A 498 4.07 9.99 -27.89
C SER A 498 3.33 8.66 -28.11
N LEU A 499 2.01 8.61 -27.86
CA LEU A 499 1.20 7.39 -27.80
C LEU A 499 1.75 6.32 -26.84
N SER A 500 2.66 6.71 -25.94
CA SER A 500 3.24 5.82 -24.94
C SER A 500 2.34 5.72 -23.71
N TRP A 501 2.38 4.58 -23.03
CA TRP A 501 1.66 4.37 -21.79
C TRP A 501 2.60 4.33 -20.60
N THR A 502 2.22 4.99 -19.51
CA THR A 502 2.98 5.00 -18.26
C THR A 502 2.12 4.56 -17.09
N LEU A 503 2.74 3.99 -16.07
CA LEU A 503 2.06 3.78 -14.78
C LEU A 503 1.86 5.12 -14.11
N THR A 504 0.66 5.33 -13.58
CA THR A 504 0.32 6.48 -12.75
C THR A 504 -0.18 5.98 -11.41
N GLU A 505 -0.04 6.81 -10.38
CA GLU A 505 -0.61 6.50 -9.08
C GLU A 505 -2.15 6.41 -9.23
N PRO A 506 -2.77 5.28 -8.83
CA PRO A 506 -4.23 5.19 -8.81
C PRO A 506 -4.79 6.30 -7.93
N PRO A 507 -5.81 7.05 -8.37
CA PRO A 507 -6.39 8.14 -7.59
C PRO A 507 -7.36 7.58 -6.53
N LEU A 508 -6.92 6.59 -5.75
CA LEU A 508 -7.70 5.95 -4.70
C LEU A 508 -6.79 5.32 -3.65
N CYS A 509 -7.22 5.38 -2.39
CA CYS A 509 -6.55 4.72 -1.28
C CYS A 509 -6.62 3.19 -1.41
N GLN A 510 -5.60 2.51 -0.89
CA GLN A 510 -5.58 1.06 -0.80
C GLN A 510 -6.51 0.55 0.30
N ILE A 511 -7.00 -0.69 0.15
CA ILE A 511 -7.80 -1.38 1.18
C ILE A 511 -6.88 -2.27 2.00
N THR A 512 -6.87 -2.07 3.32
CA THR A 512 -6.15 -2.91 4.28
C THR A 512 -7.10 -3.27 5.42
N HIS A 513 -7.20 -4.56 5.74
CA HIS A 513 -7.91 -5.06 6.91
C HIS A 513 -7.24 -6.33 7.43
N MET A 514 -7.50 -6.66 8.69
CA MET A 514 -7.03 -7.90 9.30
C MET A 514 -8.00 -9.06 9.00
N ASN A 515 -7.53 -10.28 9.27
CA ASN A 515 -8.39 -11.47 9.25
C ASN A 515 -9.34 -11.45 10.44
N ASN A 516 -10.54 -12.02 10.27
CA ASN A 516 -11.49 -12.23 11.35
C ASN A 516 -11.63 -13.73 11.61
N GLN A 517 -11.38 -14.17 12.84
CA GLN A 517 -11.39 -15.58 13.19
C GLN A 517 -12.81 -16.11 13.36
N ARG A 518 -13.01 -17.39 13.02
CA ARG A 518 -14.25 -18.09 13.32
C ARG A 518 -14.37 -18.28 14.83
N PHE A 519 -15.49 -17.84 15.40
CA PHE A 519 -15.79 -18.04 16.80
C PHE A 519 -16.59 -19.34 17.00
N ASP A 520 -16.10 -20.21 17.89
CA ASP A 520 -16.87 -21.36 18.39
C ASP A 520 -17.47 -21.00 19.75
N TRP A 521 -18.79 -21.01 19.86
CA TRP A 521 -19.48 -20.60 21.07
C TRP A 521 -19.39 -21.63 22.20
N HIS A 522 -19.07 -22.90 21.90
CA HIS A 522 -18.92 -23.95 22.92
C HIS A 522 -17.74 -23.68 23.87
N VAL A 523 -16.80 -22.81 23.49
CA VAL A 523 -15.71 -22.40 24.40
C VAL A 523 -16.19 -21.67 25.65
N ILE A 524 -17.46 -21.24 25.67
CA ILE A 524 -18.11 -20.63 26.84
C ILE A 524 -18.71 -21.71 27.76
N GLU A 525 -18.96 -22.92 27.26
CA GLU A 525 -19.47 -24.02 28.09
C GLU A 525 -18.34 -24.52 29.03
N PRO A 526 -18.62 -24.64 30.35
CA PRO A 526 -17.61 -24.93 31.37
C PRO A 526 -17.07 -26.36 31.38
#